data_AF-A0A0L8M4G4-F1
#
_entry.id   AF-A0A0L8M4G4-F1
#
_cell.length_a   1.000
_cell.length_b   1.000
_cell.length_c   1.000
_cell.angle_alpha   90.00
_cell.angle_beta   90.00
_cell.angle_gamma   90.00
#
_symmetry.space_group_name_H-M   'P 1'
#
loop_
_entity.id
_entity.type
_entity.pdbx_description
1 polymer ?
#
loop_
_entity_poly.entity_id
_entity_poly.type
_entity_poly.pdbx_seq_one_letter_code
_entity_poly.pdbx_strand_id
1 'polypeptide(L)' 'MTLLVEGLGRHRVPTLADVDPYRDTRLRGEAVERMVRELAGADLARLRSRERDAMTTLLAWGRRCAADGRLRIGFSGD' A
#
# COMPACT_ATOMS: atom_id res chain seq x y z
N MET A 1 0.34 2.70 9.88
CA MET A 1 -0.36 2.01 8.76
C MET A 1 -1.58 1.20 9.21
N THR A 2 -1.62 0.68 10.44
CA THR A 2 -2.72 -0.15 10.98
C THR A 2 -4.12 0.47 10.83
N LEU A 3 -4.30 1.74 11.19
CA LEU A 3 -5.59 2.44 11.06
C LEU A 3 -6.05 2.61 9.60
N LEU A 4 -5.12 2.71 8.65
CA LEU A 4 -5.44 2.87 7.22
C LEU A 4 -5.95 1.57 6.61
N VAL A 5 -5.33 0.45 6.98
CA VAL A 5 -5.71 -0.88 6.49
C VAL A 5 -7.02 -1.36 7.14
N GLU A 6 -7.31 -0.94 8.37
CA GLU A 6 -8.60 -1.19 9.03
C GLU A 6 -9.77 -0.57 8.27
N GLY A 7 -9.62 0.65 7.74
CA GLY A 7 -10.64 1.31 6.92
C GLY A 7 -10.89 0.63 5.57
N LEU A 8 -9.87 -0.01 4.98
CA LEU A 8 -9.99 -0.79 3.74
C LEU A 8 -10.46 -2.24 3.98
N GLY A 9 -10.38 -2.71 5.23
CA GLY A 9 -10.52 -4.10 5.61
C GLY A 9 -9.25 -4.90 5.32
N ARG A 10 -8.60 -5.42 6.37
CA ARG A 10 -7.35 -6.21 6.29
C ARG A 10 -7.38 -7.35 5.26
N HIS A 11 -8.54 -7.94 5.02
CA HIS A 11 -8.72 -9.02 4.04
C HIS A 11 -8.70 -8.58 2.57
N ARG A 12 -8.89 -7.28 2.29
CA ARG A 12 -8.93 -6.74 0.92
C ARG A 12 -7.58 -6.25 0.43
N VAL A 13 -6.68 -5.91 1.35
CA VAL A 13 -5.30 -5.49 1.03
C VAL A 13 -4.28 -6.26 1.89
N PRO A 14 -4.19 -7.60 1.72
CA PRO A 14 -3.28 -8.45 2.49
C PRO A 14 -1.83 -7.95 2.48
N THR A 15 -1.35 -7.47 1.33
CA THR A 15 0.04 -7.05 1.17
C THR A 15 0.40 -5.88 2.09
N LEU A 16 -0.57 -5.05 2.48
CA LEU A 16 -0.38 -3.98 3.46
C LEU A 16 -0.75 -4.39 4.88
N ALA A 17 -1.57 -5.43 5.06
CA ALA A 17 -1.93 -5.92 6.38
C ALA A 17 -0.73 -6.53 7.14
N ASP A 18 0.24 -7.07 6.38
CA ASP A 18 1.46 -7.71 6.90
C ASP A 18 2.64 -6.73 7.06
N VAL A 19 2.51 -5.50 6.55
CA VAL A 19 3.53 -4.46 6.73
C VAL A 19 3.40 -3.89 8.13
N ASP A 20 4.37 -4.21 8.97
CA ASP A 20 4.48 -3.70 10.32
C ASP A 20 4.82 -2.20 10.29
N PRO A 21 3.96 -1.32 10.83
CA PRO A 21 4.18 0.13 10.81
C PRO A 21 5.32 0.60 11.72
N TYR A 22 5.81 -0.23 12.64
CA TYR A 22 6.92 0.10 13.54
C TYR A 22 8.24 -0.52 13.08
N ARG A 23 8.21 -1.23 11.95
CA ARG A 23 9.38 -1.91 11.41
C ARG A 23 9.63 -1.49 9.99
N ASP A 24 10.89 -1.22 9.70
CA ASP A 24 11.35 -0.99 8.34
C ASP A 24 10.97 -2.17 7.44
N THR A 25 10.05 -1.93 6.51
CA THR A 25 9.54 -2.92 5.59
C THR A 25 9.75 -2.43 4.17
N ARG A 26 10.21 -3.31 3.27
CA ARG A 26 10.48 -2.98 1.87
C ARG A 26 9.72 -3.91 0.94
N LEU A 27 8.94 -3.34 0.03
CA LEU A 27 8.27 -4.07 -1.05
C LEU A 27 9.01 -3.89 -2.37
N ARG A 28 9.16 -4.98 -3.13
CA ARG A 28 9.77 -5.00 -4.47
C ARG A 28 9.13 -6.07 -5.36
N GLY A 29 9.26 -5.91 -6.68
CA GLY A 29 8.84 -6.91 -7.66
C GLY A 29 7.38 -7.36 -7.47
N GLU A 30 7.17 -8.67 -7.40
CA GLU A 30 5.84 -9.27 -7.28
C GLU A 30 5.02 -8.74 -6.10
N ALA A 31 5.67 -8.43 -4.98
CA ALA A 31 4.99 -7.86 -3.81
C ALA A 31 4.40 -6.47 -4.11
N VAL A 32 5.12 -5.64 -4.90
CA VAL A 32 4.59 -4.34 -5.35
C VAL A 32 3.43 -4.54 -6.32
N GLU A 33 3.56 -5.46 -7.28
CA GLU A 33 2.48 -5.72 -8.23
C GLU A 33 1.21 -6.23 -7.55
N ARG A 34 1.35 -7.09 -6.54
CA ARG A 34 0.25 -7.60 -5.74
C ARG A 34 -0.42 -6.47 -4.95
N MET A 35 0.36 -5.64 -4.27
CA MET A 35 -0.13 -4.45 -3.56
C MET A 35 -0.89 -3.51 -4.51
N VAL A 36 -0.38 -3.26 -5.72
CA VAL A 36 -1.04 -2.40 -6.72
C VAL A 36 -2.37 -2.99 -7.17
N ARG A 37 -2.44 -4.30 -7.41
CA ARG A 37 -3.69 -5.00 -7.78
C ARG A 37 -4.73 -4.91 -6.67
N GLU A 38 -4.33 -5.14 -5.43
CA GLU A 38 -5.21 -5.06 -4.26
C GLU A 38 -5.75 -3.63 -4.06
N LEU A 39 -4.89 -2.62 -4.09
CA LEU A 39 -5.28 -1.22 -3.94
C LEU A 39 -6.15 -0.71 -5.10
N ALA A 40 -5.88 -1.14 -6.32
CA ALA A 40 -6.70 -0.76 -7.48
C ALA A 40 -8.10 -1.41 -7.44
N GLY A 41 -8.23 -2.59 -6.83
CA GLY A 41 -9.51 -3.26 -6.58
C GLY A 41 -10.22 -2.79 -5.31
N ALA A 42 -9.56 -2.01 -4.46
CA ALA A 42 -10.13 -1.49 -3.23
C ALA A 42 -10.99 -0.24 -3.49
N ASP A 43 -12.13 -0.15 -2.80
CA ASP A 43 -12.99 1.02 -2.87
C ASP A 43 -12.43 2.17 -1.99
N LEU A 44 -11.45 2.90 -2.54
CA LEU A 44 -10.80 4.02 -1.86
C LEU A 44 -11.76 5.20 -1.59
N ALA A 45 -12.93 5.24 -2.23
CA ALA A 45 -13.92 6.29 -2.01
C ALA A 45 -14.53 6.19 -0.60
N ARG A 46 -14.52 5.01 0.02
CA ARG A 46 -15.04 4.79 1.39
C ARG A 46 -14.10 5.25 2.50
N LEU A 47 -12.87 5.62 2.16
CA LEU A 47 -11.89 6.13 3.10
C LEU A 47 -12.12 7.61 3.43
N ARG A 48 -11.66 8.03 4.62
CA ARG A 48 -11.59 9.46 4.96
C ARG A 48 -10.58 10.16 4.04
N SER A 49 -10.72 11.47 3.83
CA SER A 49 -9.89 12.22 2.87
C SER A 49 -8.39 11.95 3.02
N ARG A 50 -7.86 12.06 4.26
CA ARG A 50 -6.45 11.84 4.55
C ARG A 50 -5.99 10.40 4.25
N GLU A 51 -6.86 9.43 4.47
CA GLU A 51 -6.58 8.02 4.23
C GLU A 51 -6.58 7.73 2.74
N ARG A 52 -7.54 8.29 2.01
CA ARG A 52 -7.63 8.23 0.55
C ARG A 52 -6.40 8.85 -0.11
N ASP A 53 -5.95 10.01 0.35
CA ASP A 53 -4.76 10.68 -0.21
C ASP A 53 -3.51 9.83 -0.03
N ALA A 54 -3.34 9.23 1.15
CA ALA A 54 -2.24 8.32 1.43
C ALA A 54 -2.28 7.07 0.53
N MET A 55 -3.45 6.44 0.37
CA MET A 55 -3.62 5.26 -0.48
C MET A 55 -3.45 5.57 -1.97
N THR A 56 -3.92 6.74 -2.42
CA THR A 56 -3.75 7.19 -3.81
C THR A 56 -2.28 7.45 -4.12
N THR A 57 -1.57 8.10 -3.18
CA THR A 57 -0.13 8.32 -3.28
C THR A 57 0.62 6.99 -3.34
N LEU A 58 0.28 6.04 -2.46
CA LEU A 58 0.89 4.72 -2.43
C LEU A 58 0.64 3.94 -3.74
N LEU A 59 -0.57 4.01 -4.29
CA LEU A 59 -0.91 3.39 -5.57
C LEU A 59 -0.09 3.99 -6.73
N ALA A 60 0.09 5.31 -6.75
CA ALA A 60 0.89 5.98 -7.76
C ALA A 60 2.36 5.53 -7.69
N TRP A 61 2.94 5.47 -6.49
CA TRP A 61 4.29 4.93 -6.28
C TRP A 61 4.40 3.46 -6.63
N GLY A 62 3.40 2.65 -6.29
CA GLY A 62 3.33 1.24 -6.63
C GLY A 62 3.36 1.01 -8.14
N ARG A 63 2.55 1.77 -8.90
CA ARG A 63 2.54 1.72 -10.37
C ARG A 63 3.90 2.08 -10.98
N ARG A 64 4.55 3.12 -10.45
CA ARG A 64 5.91 3.51 -10.87
C ARG A 64 6.92 2.39 -10.59
N CYS A 65 6.85 1.77 -9.42
CA CYS A 65 7.75 0.67 -9.05
C CYS A 65 7.48 -0.62 -9.85
N ALA A 66 6.23 -0.89 -10.24
CA ALA A 66 5.91 -2.01 -11.11
C ALA A 66 6.45 -1.79 -12.55
N ALA A 67 6.50 -0.54 -13.01
CA ALA A 67 7.06 -0.20 -14.32
C ALA A 67 8.61 -0.22 -14.36
N ASP A 68 9.27 -0.07 -13.21
CA ASP A 68 10.72 -0.12 -13.07
C ASP A 68 11.13 -1.05 -11.92
N GLY A 69 11.54 -2.27 -12.27
CA GLY A 69 11.92 -3.31 -11.33
C GLY A 69 13.14 -3.00 -10.44
N ARG A 70 13.83 -1.87 -10.65
CA ARG A 70 14.89 -1.39 -9.74
C ARG A 70 14.34 -0.58 -8.57
N LEU A 71 13.12 -0.08 -8.69
CA LEU A 71 12.47 0.70 -7.65
C LEU A 71 11.83 -0.20 -6.59
N ARG A 72 11.69 0.37 -5.39
CA ARG A 72 11.14 -0.31 -4.21
C ARG A 72 10.41 0.71 -3.34
N ILE A 73 9.42 0.24 -2.61
CA ILE A 73 8.70 1.06 -1.63
C ILE A 73 9.23 0.69 -0.25
N GLY A 74 9.74 1.70 0.48
CA GLY A 74 10.12 1.56 1.87
C GLY A 74 9.06 2.18 2.77
N PHE A 75 8.69 1.45 3.81
CA PHE A 75 7.92 1.95 4.94
C PHE A 75 8.89 2.03 6.12
N SER A 76 8.95 3.18 6.77
CA SER A 76 9.71 3.40 7.99
C SER A 76 8.74 3.83 9.10
N GLY A 77 8.93 3.31 10.30
CA GLY A 77 8.23 3.77 11.49
C GLY A 77 8.93 5.01 12.05
N ASP A 78 8.16 6.03 12.39
CA ASP A 78 8.56 7.16 13.23
C ASP A 78 7.54 7.25 14.38
#